data_AF-A0A3D4P1T4-F1
#
_entry.id   AF-A0A3D4P1T4-F1
#
_cell.length_a   1.000
_cell.length_b   1.000
_cell.length_c   1.000
_cell.angle_alpha   90.00
_cell.angle_beta   90.00
_cell.angle_gamma   90.00
#
_symmetry.space_group_name_H-M   'P 1'
#
loop_
_entity.id
_entity.type
_entity.pdbx_description
1 polymer ?
#
loop_
_entity_poly.entity_id
_entity_poly.type
_entity_poly.pdbx_seq_one_letter_code
_entity_poly.pdbx_strand_id
1 'polypeptide(L)'
;MATRSTSKFNAISRALAAIPEIRLVLVYGSYARGDFGASSDIDLFILVSRSAATEKVHKVIIELEEKIGRRIQPTIRTSRELTRTDSGLLQNVWKEGRLLFLREFQEVPAAALLKQKPYRLYSFRLSSLSQKRKARFNRQFYARTAKNYRYQGLLQKLGGEKLTSGCVIIPFARKAELEAFFDKSGIEYKSKNVWI
;
A
#
# COMPACT_ATOMS: atom_id res chain seq x y z
N MET A 1 -0.26 -30.86 -11.89
CA MET A 1 -0.73 -29.51 -12.33
C MET A 1 0.28 -28.39 -12.05
N ALA A 2 1.09 -28.43 -10.99
CA ALA A 2 2.09 -27.39 -10.67
C ALA A 2 3.24 -27.25 -11.71
N THR A 3 3.71 -28.34 -12.30
CA THR A 3 4.89 -28.37 -13.20
C THR A 3 4.70 -27.65 -14.54
N ARG A 4 3.48 -27.63 -15.10
CA ARG A 4 3.20 -26.93 -16.37
C ARG A 4 3.10 -25.41 -16.22
N SER A 5 2.65 -24.92 -15.06
CA SER A 5 2.53 -23.48 -14.77
C SER A 5 3.92 -22.84 -14.65
N THR A 6 4.82 -23.46 -13.88
CA THR A 6 6.19 -22.98 -13.69
C THR A 6 6.99 -22.94 -15.00
N SER A 7 6.77 -23.90 -15.90
CA SER A 7 7.47 -23.96 -17.19
C SER A 7 7.22 -22.71 -18.06
N LYS A 8 5.98 -22.23 -18.11
CA LYS A 8 5.60 -21.03 -18.89
C LYS A 8 6.25 -19.77 -18.31
N PHE A 9 6.18 -19.58 -17.00
CA PHE A 9 6.80 -18.44 -16.33
C PHE A 9 8.32 -18.45 -16.44
N ASN A 10 8.95 -19.62 -16.45
CA ASN A 10 10.38 -19.75 -16.72
C ASN A 10 10.74 -19.35 -18.16
N ALA A 11 9.88 -19.63 -19.15
CA ALA A 11 10.09 -19.20 -20.53
C ALA A 11 9.96 -17.68 -20.66
N ILE A 12 8.92 -17.08 -20.04
CA ILE A 12 8.73 -15.62 -19.99
C ILE A 12 9.93 -14.95 -19.31
N SER A 13 10.34 -15.45 -18.14
CA SER A 13 11.47 -14.91 -17.38
C SER A 13 12.75 -14.93 -18.21
N ARG A 14 13.08 -16.06 -18.87
CA ARG A 14 14.27 -16.17 -19.72
C ARG A 14 14.24 -15.21 -20.91
N ALA A 15 13.13 -15.14 -21.64
CA ALA A 15 13.02 -14.30 -22.82
C ALA A 15 13.11 -12.80 -22.48
N LEU A 16 12.40 -12.37 -21.43
CA LEU A 16 12.44 -10.98 -21.00
C LEU A 16 13.77 -10.62 -20.31
N ALA A 17 14.41 -11.53 -19.59
CA ALA A 17 15.74 -11.31 -19.02
C ALA A 17 16.84 -11.10 -20.09
N ALA A 18 16.62 -11.51 -21.34
CA ALA A 18 17.53 -11.22 -22.44
C ALA A 18 17.50 -9.74 -22.88
N ILE A 19 16.50 -8.96 -22.44
CA ILE A 19 16.40 -7.52 -22.71
C ILE A 19 17.15 -6.76 -21.59
N PRO A 20 18.33 -6.17 -21.87
CA PRO A 20 19.13 -5.50 -20.83
C PRO A 20 18.41 -4.34 -20.16
N GLU A 21 17.50 -3.69 -20.89
CA GLU A 21 16.77 -2.53 -20.42
C GLU A 21 15.72 -2.87 -19.35
N ILE A 22 15.28 -4.14 -19.25
CA ILE A 22 14.33 -4.56 -18.23
C ILE A 22 15.05 -4.75 -16.89
N ARG A 23 14.48 -4.15 -15.85
CA ARG A 23 14.97 -4.17 -14.47
C ARG A 23 14.21 -5.15 -13.58
N LEU A 24 12.90 -5.23 -13.76
CA LEU A 24 11.99 -6.03 -12.93
C LEU A 24 10.87 -6.58 -13.81
N VAL A 25 10.50 -7.83 -13.58
CA VAL A 25 9.25 -8.42 -14.09
C VAL A 25 8.51 -9.11 -12.96
N LEU A 26 7.25 -8.73 -12.79
CA LEU A 26 6.29 -9.35 -11.90
C LEU A 26 5.14 -9.94 -12.71
N VAL A 27 4.66 -11.11 -12.33
CA VAL A 27 3.30 -11.56 -12.69
C VAL A 27 2.38 -11.05 -11.60
N TYR A 28 1.26 -10.44 -11.98
CA TYR A 28 0.20 -10.06 -11.05
C TYR A 28 -1.15 -10.58 -11.55
N GLY A 29 -2.25 -10.19 -10.90
CA GLY A 29 -3.58 -10.58 -11.34
C GLY A 29 -3.88 -12.06 -11.10
N SER A 30 -4.73 -12.64 -11.95
CA SER A 30 -5.36 -13.94 -11.68
C SER A 30 -4.35 -15.10 -11.57
N TYR A 31 -3.30 -15.08 -12.38
CA TYR A 31 -2.23 -16.07 -12.30
C TYR A 31 -1.42 -15.96 -11.00
N ALA A 32 -1.21 -14.74 -10.49
CA ALA A 32 -0.49 -14.53 -9.24
C ALA A 32 -1.31 -14.93 -8.01
N ARG A 33 -2.63 -14.71 -8.06
CA ARG A 33 -3.60 -15.12 -7.02
C ARG A 33 -3.91 -16.61 -7.04
N GLY A 34 -3.75 -17.27 -8.18
CA GLY A 34 -4.07 -18.70 -8.35
C GLY A 34 -5.54 -18.98 -8.67
N ASP A 35 -6.33 -17.95 -8.99
CA ASP A 35 -7.76 -18.02 -9.35
C ASP A 35 -7.99 -17.90 -10.87
N PHE A 36 -6.96 -18.18 -11.68
CA PHE A 36 -7.02 -18.08 -13.14
C PHE A 36 -7.91 -19.18 -13.76
N GLY A 37 -8.73 -18.77 -14.72
CA GLY A 37 -9.59 -19.65 -15.52
C GLY A 37 -9.00 -19.99 -16.89
N ALA A 38 -9.75 -20.78 -17.66
CA ALA A 38 -9.34 -21.23 -18.99
C ALA A 38 -9.24 -20.09 -20.03
N SER A 39 -9.78 -18.90 -19.75
CA SER A 39 -9.71 -17.70 -20.59
C SER A 39 -8.85 -16.59 -20.00
N SER A 40 -8.19 -16.83 -18.86
CA SER A 40 -7.39 -15.79 -18.20
C SER A 40 -6.12 -15.45 -18.97
N ASP A 41 -5.88 -14.14 -19.11
CA ASP A 41 -4.66 -13.55 -19.65
C ASP A 41 -3.56 -13.52 -18.58
N ILE A 42 -2.29 -13.52 -19.00
CA ILE A 42 -1.14 -13.41 -18.09
C ILE A 42 -0.78 -11.93 -17.94
N ASP A 43 -1.13 -11.34 -16.79
CA ASP A 43 -0.80 -9.94 -16.50
C ASP A 43 0.66 -9.81 -16.03
N LEU A 44 1.45 -9.01 -16.76
CA LEU A 44 2.85 -8.75 -16.43
C LEU A 44 3.06 -7.27 -16.09
N PHE A 45 3.74 -7.00 -14.99
CA PHE A 45 4.26 -5.67 -14.68
C PHE A 45 5.76 -5.66 -14.97
N ILE A 46 6.20 -4.75 -15.84
CA ILE A 46 7.57 -4.70 -16.36
C ILE A 46 8.13 -3.31 -16.09
N LEU A 47 9.21 -3.25 -15.31
CA LEU A 47 9.96 -2.02 -15.11
C LEU A 47 11.15 -1.97 -16.08
N VAL A 48 11.23 -0.92 -16.88
CA VAL A 48 12.32 -0.67 -17.84
C VAL A 48 13.12 0.55 -17.45
N SER A 49 14.41 0.56 -17.80
CA SER A 49 15.31 1.69 -17.58
C SER A 49 14.96 2.91 -18.44
N ARG A 50 14.44 2.69 -19.66
CA ARG A 50 14.08 3.73 -20.63
C ARG A 50 12.83 3.33 -21.41
N SER A 51 11.98 4.30 -21.73
CA SER A 51 10.74 4.10 -22.49
C SER A 51 10.96 3.56 -23.90
N ALA A 52 12.13 3.80 -24.51
CA ALA A 52 12.50 3.24 -25.81
C ALA A 52 12.53 1.69 -25.83
N ALA A 53 12.65 1.04 -24.67
CA ALA A 53 12.62 -0.42 -24.58
C ALA A 53 11.22 -1.01 -24.84
N THR A 54 10.15 -0.22 -24.72
CA THR A 54 8.75 -0.68 -24.80
C THR A 54 8.45 -1.46 -26.07
N GLU A 55 8.89 -0.96 -27.24
CA GLU A 55 8.66 -1.64 -28.52
C GLU A 55 9.34 -3.02 -28.58
N LYS A 56 10.58 -3.10 -28.09
CA LYS A 56 11.35 -4.36 -28.01
C LYS A 56 10.67 -5.37 -27.08
N VAL A 57 10.15 -4.90 -25.94
CA VAL A 57 9.38 -5.75 -25.02
C VAL A 57 8.10 -6.27 -25.69
N HIS A 58 7.35 -5.43 -26.40
CA HIS A 58 6.14 -5.88 -27.12
C HIS A 58 6.43 -6.93 -28.19
N LYS A 59 7.51 -6.78 -28.97
CA LYS A 59 7.91 -7.78 -29.98
C LYS A 59 8.16 -9.15 -29.34
N VAL A 60 8.95 -9.19 -28.27
CA VAL A 60 9.22 -10.44 -27.53
C VAL A 60 7.95 -11.03 -26.90
N ILE A 61 7.02 -10.19 -26.46
CA ILE A 61 5.75 -10.66 -25.92
C ILE A 61 4.89 -11.34 -26.98
N ILE A 62 4.79 -10.80 -28.19
CA ILE A 62 4.03 -11.41 -29.29
C ILE A 62 4.57 -12.83 -29.57
N GLU A 63 5.89 -12.97 -29.68
CA GLU A 63 6.53 -14.28 -29.88
C GLU A 63 6.25 -15.25 -28.71
N LEU A 64 6.22 -14.74 -27.47
CA LEU A 64 5.88 -15.54 -26.29
C LEU A 64 4.42 -15.98 -26.29
N GLU A 65 3.48 -15.11 -26.70
CA GLU A 65 2.07 -15.43 -26.77
C GLU A 65 1.81 -16.61 -27.72
N GLU A 66 2.43 -16.57 -28.91
CA GLU A 66 2.37 -17.65 -29.91
C GLU A 66 2.93 -18.96 -29.33
N LYS A 67 4.09 -18.91 -28.69
CA LYS A 67 4.76 -20.08 -28.14
C LYS A 67 4.02 -20.69 -26.95
N ILE A 68 3.41 -19.87 -26.10
CA ILE A 68 2.75 -20.31 -24.86
C ILE A 68 1.28 -20.66 -25.14
N GLY A 69 0.70 -20.18 -26.24
CA GLY A 69 -0.71 -20.30 -26.57
C GLY A 69 -1.60 -19.56 -25.57
N ARG A 70 -1.11 -18.43 -25.03
CA ARG A 70 -1.80 -17.60 -24.05
C ARG A 70 -1.47 -16.14 -24.25
N ARG A 71 -2.50 -15.30 -24.18
CA ARG A 71 -2.35 -13.85 -24.22
C ARG A 71 -1.63 -13.35 -22.96
N ILE A 72 -0.73 -12.40 -23.16
CA ILE A 72 0.10 -11.75 -22.15
C ILE A 72 -0.23 -10.27 -22.20
N GLN A 73 -0.66 -9.70 -21.08
CA GLN A 73 -0.97 -8.28 -20.97
C GLN A 73 0.17 -7.55 -20.24
N PRO A 74 1.08 -6.86 -20.95
CA PRO A 74 2.16 -6.12 -20.31
C PRO A 74 1.75 -4.71 -19.89
N THR A 75 1.94 -4.40 -18.61
CA THR A 75 2.06 -3.04 -18.10
C THR A 75 3.54 -2.67 -18.00
N ILE A 76 4.01 -1.84 -18.93
CA ILE A 76 5.42 -1.41 -18.98
C ILE A 76 5.54 0.00 -18.39
N ARG A 77 6.46 0.19 -17.45
CA ARG A 77 6.73 1.50 -16.81
C ARG A 77 8.22 1.74 -16.66
N THR A 78 8.62 2.99 -16.69
CA THR A 78 9.92 3.46 -16.17
C THR A 78 9.81 3.84 -14.69
N SER A 79 10.94 3.97 -13.99
CA SER A 79 10.95 4.46 -12.61
C SER A 79 10.30 5.84 -12.46
N ARG A 80 10.39 6.70 -13.50
CA ARG A 80 9.73 8.02 -13.53
C ARG A 80 8.21 7.91 -13.68
N GLU A 81 7.72 6.95 -14.45
CA GLU A 81 6.28 6.74 -14.67
C GLU A 81 5.63 5.97 -13.52
N LEU A 82 6.41 5.22 -12.74
CA LEU A 82 5.93 4.49 -11.57
C LEU A 82 5.21 5.43 -10.59
N THR A 83 5.75 6.62 -10.33
CA THR A 83 5.14 7.60 -9.40
C THR A 83 3.83 8.20 -9.92
N ARG A 84 3.60 8.13 -11.24
CA ARG A 84 2.39 8.63 -11.92
C ARG A 84 1.39 7.53 -12.26
N THR A 85 1.76 6.27 -12.01
CA THR A 85 0.91 5.12 -12.31
C THR A 85 -0.26 5.07 -11.33
N ASP A 86 -1.41 4.59 -11.82
CA ASP A 86 -2.60 4.42 -10.99
C ASP A 86 -2.28 3.62 -9.72
N SER A 87 -2.75 4.13 -8.58
CA SER A 87 -2.45 3.51 -7.29
C SER A 87 -3.16 2.20 -7.06
N GLY A 88 -4.35 1.99 -7.64
CA GLY A 88 -5.03 0.71 -7.55
C GLY A 88 -4.23 -0.37 -8.27
N LEU A 89 -3.73 -0.05 -9.46
CA LEU A 89 -2.82 -0.93 -10.20
C LEU A 89 -1.55 -1.24 -9.39
N LEU A 90 -0.86 -0.23 -8.85
CA LEU A 90 0.34 -0.46 -8.04
C LEU A 90 0.03 -1.31 -6.81
N GLN A 91 -1.05 -1.01 -6.08
CA GLN A 91 -1.47 -1.82 -4.94
C GLN A 91 -1.67 -3.29 -5.34
N ASN A 92 -2.34 -3.58 -6.46
CA ASN A 92 -2.54 -4.95 -6.94
C ASN A 92 -1.21 -5.63 -7.32
N VAL A 93 -0.37 -4.94 -8.11
CA VAL A 93 0.95 -5.44 -8.52
C VAL A 93 1.81 -5.80 -7.31
N TRP A 94 1.82 -4.95 -6.27
CA TRP A 94 2.68 -5.15 -5.12
C TRP A 94 2.09 -6.06 -4.05
N LYS A 95 0.76 -6.11 -3.90
CA LYS A 95 0.08 -7.00 -2.95
C LYS A 95 0.08 -8.45 -3.43
N GLU A 96 -0.11 -8.67 -4.73
CA GLU A 96 -0.33 -10.00 -5.31
C GLU A 96 0.89 -10.50 -6.09
N GLY A 97 1.76 -9.59 -6.54
CA GLY A 97 2.84 -9.84 -7.47
C GLY A 97 3.75 -11.01 -7.09
N ARG A 98 4.09 -11.82 -8.09
CA ARG A 98 5.11 -12.86 -8.03
C ARG A 98 6.30 -12.45 -8.88
N LEU A 99 7.48 -12.44 -8.28
CA LEU A 99 8.72 -12.06 -8.96
C LEU A 99 9.11 -13.12 -9.99
N LEU A 100 9.23 -12.71 -11.26
CA LEU A 100 9.83 -13.54 -12.30
C LEU A 100 11.34 -13.31 -12.41
N PHE A 101 11.77 -12.05 -12.38
CA PHE A 101 13.17 -11.70 -12.22
C PHE A 101 13.37 -10.25 -11.76
N LEU A 102 14.54 -10.01 -11.17
CA LEU A 102 15.06 -8.72 -10.76
C LEU A 102 16.53 -8.64 -11.20
N ARG A 103 16.88 -7.63 -12.01
CA ARG A 103 18.26 -7.47 -12.52
C ARG A 103 19.18 -6.80 -11.51
N GLU A 104 18.69 -5.79 -10.82
CA GLU A 104 19.43 -5.00 -9.84
C GLU A 104 18.46 -4.51 -8.77
N PHE A 105 18.99 -4.08 -7.62
CA PHE A 105 18.20 -3.47 -6.56
C PHE A 105 17.27 -2.37 -7.12
N GLN A 106 15.99 -2.46 -6.81
CA GLN A 106 15.00 -1.44 -7.19
C GLN A 106 14.50 -0.75 -5.93
N GLU A 107 14.77 0.55 -5.84
CA GLU A 107 14.17 1.39 -4.83
C GLU A 107 12.71 1.65 -5.21
N VAL A 108 11.80 0.93 -4.56
CA VAL A 108 10.36 1.12 -4.72
C VAL A 108 9.85 1.84 -3.47
N PRO A 109 9.47 3.12 -3.56
CA PRO A 109 9.02 3.85 -2.39
C PRO A 109 7.80 3.18 -1.75
N ALA A 110 7.80 3.03 -0.43
CA ALA A 110 6.64 2.48 0.30
C ALA A 110 5.35 3.27 0.04
N ALA A 111 5.47 4.57 -0.24
CA ALA A 111 4.35 5.41 -0.66
C ALA A 111 3.73 4.98 -2.00
N ALA A 112 4.54 4.48 -2.95
CA ALA A 112 4.06 3.94 -4.22
C ALA A 112 3.39 2.56 -4.03
N LEU A 113 3.79 1.81 -3.00
CA LEU A 113 3.20 0.52 -2.66
C LEU A 113 1.80 0.66 -2.08
N LEU A 114 1.58 1.67 -1.23
CA LEU A 114 0.41 1.65 -0.37
C LEU A 114 -0.52 2.85 -0.56
N LYS A 115 -0.06 4.08 -0.90
CA LYS A 115 -0.78 5.32 -0.56
C LYS A 115 -1.29 5.40 0.90
N GLN A 116 -1.02 4.38 1.71
CA GLN A 116 -1.42 4.27 3.09
C GLN A 116 -0.43 5.07 3.91
N LYS A 117 -0.96 6.00 4.67
CA LYS A 117 -0.19 6.73 5.66
C LYS A 117 -0.19 5.91 6.94
N PRO A 118 0.93 5.86 7.66
CA PRO A 118 0.95 5.22 8.97
C PRO A 118 0.11 6.07 9.92
N TYR A 119 -0.88 5.43 10.53
CA TYR A 119 -1.69 5.93 11.63
C TYR A 119 -1.47 5.07 12.87
N ARG A 120 -1.89 5.60 14.01
CA ARG A 120 -1.89 4.87 15.27
C ARG A 120 -3.29 4.94 15.89
N LEU A 121 -3.87 3.77 16.06
CA LEU A 121 -5.17 3.55 16.70
C LEU A 121 -4.95 3.43 18.19
N TYR A 122 -5.70 4.19 18.98
CA TYR A 122 -5.69 4.15 20.43
C TYR A 122 -7.05 3.75 20.95
N SER A 123 -7.07 2.75 21.83
CA SER A 123 -8.20 2.44 22.69
C SER A 123 -7.85 2.81 24.12
N PHE A 124 -8.68 3.61 24.79
CA PHE A 124 -8.39 4.13 26.12
C PHE A 124 -9.62 4.12 27.01
N ARG A 125 -9.38 4.06 28.32
CA ARG A 125 -10.45 4.06 29.33
C ARG A 125 -10.34 5.30 30.20
N LEU A 126 -11.49 5.93 30.43
CA LEU A 126 -11.61 7.03 31.39
C LEU A 126 -12.06 6.54 32.77
N SER A 127 -12.31 5.23 32.96
CA SER A 127 -12.90 4.67 34.18
C SER A 127 -12.08 4.96 35.44
N SER A 128 -10.75 5.04 35.31
CA SER A 128 -9.82 5.40 36.39
C SER A 128 -9.90 6.87 36.84
N LEU A 129 -10.61 7.72 36.10
CA LEU A 129 -10.73 9.15 36.40
C LEU A 129 -12.01 9.50 37.18
N SER A 130 -11.88 10.45 38.11
CA SER A 130 -13.04 11.08 38.76
C SER A 130 -13.88 11.88 37.76
N GLN A 131 -15.15 12.16 38.08
CA GLN A 131 -16.06 12.88 37.18
C GLN A 131 -15.52 14.27 36.78
N LYS A 132 -14.91 15.00 37.72
CA LYS A 132 -14.26 16.29 37.46
C LYS A 132 -13.09 16.14 36.46
N ARG A 133 -12.27 15.08 36.61
CA ARG A 133 -11.14 14.81 35.70
C ARG A 133 -11.62 14.36 34.32
N LYS A 134 -12.67 13.53 34.24
CA LYS A 134 -13.32 13.13 32.97
C LYS A 134 -13.82 14.34 32.19
N ALA A 135 -14.55 15.24 32.86
CA ALA A 135 -15.06 16.46 32.23
C ALA A 135 -13.92 17.36 31.73
N ARG A 136 -12.83 17.51 32.50
CA ARG A 136 -11.64 18.26 32.08
C ARG A 136 -10.98 17.64 30.85
N PHE A 137 -10.76 16.32 30.86
CA PHE A 137 -10.18 15.58 29.74
C PHE A 137 -10.99 15.79 28.46
N ASN A 138 -12.31 15.55 28.51
CA ASN A 138 -13.18 15.68 27.34
C ASN A 138 -13.16 17.10 26.75
N ARG A 139 -13.14 18.14 27.61
CA ARG A 139 -13.07 19.54 27.18
C ARG A 139 -11.75 19.91 26.50
N GLN A 140 -10.64 19.25 26.85
CA GLN A 140 -9.33 19.50 26.26
C GLN A 140 -9.11 18.66 25.01
N PHE A 141 -9.61 17.42 25.01
CA PHE A 141 -9.30 16.42 24.00
C PHE A 141 -10.19 16.54 22.76
N TYR A 142 -11.50 16.72 22.95
CA TYR A 142 -12.46 16.81 21.85
C TYR A 142 -12.86 18.25 21.55
N ALA A 143 -13.22 18.51 20.30
CA ALA A 143 -13.77 19.80 19.91
C ALA A 143 -15.10 20.08 20.64
N ARG A 144 -15.36 21.36 20.91
CA ARG A 144 -16.60 21.83 21.50
C ARG A 144 -17.13 23.03 20.73
N THR A 145 -18.44 23.15 20.66
CA THR A 145 -19.10 24.35 20.13
C THR A 145 -19.67 25.15 21.28
N ALA A 146 -19.37 26.44 21.34
CA ALA A 146 -19.99 27.36 22.30
C ALA A 146 -20.20 28.71 21.62
N LYS A 147 -21.40 29.31 21.78
CA LYS A 147 -21.75 30.64 21.25
C LYS A 147 -21.28 30.86 19.79
N ASN A 148 -21.65 29.94 18.90
CA ASN A 148 -21.29 29.94 17.47
C ASN A 148 -19.79 29.80 17.13
N TYR A 149 -18.92 29.54 18.11
CA TYR A 149 -17.50 29.27 17.89
C TYR A 149 -17.15 27.80 18.16
N ARG A 150 -16.42 27.17 17.23
CA ARG A 150 -15.92 25.79 17.36
C ARG A 150 -14.49 25.81 17.88
N TYR A 151 -14.32 25.46 19.15
CA TYR A 151 -13.01 25.29 19.76
C TYR A 151 -12.45 23.93 19.37
N GLN A 152 -11.27 23.90 18.73
CA GLN A 152 -10.58 22.66 18.39
C GLN A 152 -9.97 22.01 19.64
N GLY A 153 -10.32 20.75 19.89
CA GLY A 153 -9.65 19.91 20.89
C GLY A 153 -8.30 19.42 20.37
N LEU A 154 -7.51 18.82 21.27
CA LEU A 154 -6.21 18.24 20.90
C LEU A 154 -6.35 17.24 19.74
N LEU A 155 -7.37 16.38 19.73
CA LEU A 155 -7.57 15.39 18.69
C LEU A 155 -7.60 16.01 17.28
N GLN A 156 -8.32 17.13 17.12
CA GLN A 156 -8.39 17.85 15.83
C GLN A 156 -7.05 18.50 15.48
N LYS A 157 -6.34 19.08 16.45
CA LYS A 157 -5.01 19.70 16.23
C LYS A 157 -3.95 18.70 15.77
N LEU A 158 -4.10 17.44 16.17
CA LEU A 158 -3.24 16.34 15.73
C LEU A 158 -3.65 15.76 14.36
N GLY A 159 -4.73 16.25 13.74
CA GLY A 159 -5.29 15.66 12.52
C GLY A 159 -5.92 14.29 12.76
N GLY A 160 -6.39 14.04 13.99
CA GLY A 160 -6.99 12.78 14.41
C GLY A 160 -8.50 12.74 14.26
N GLU A 161 -9.02 11.52 14.28
CA GLU A 161 -10.44 11.22 14.17
C GLU A 161 -10.91 10.37 15.35
N LYS A 162 -12.14 10.64 15.79
CA LYS A 162 -12.83 9.82 16.79
C LYS A 162 -13.59 8.73 16.06
N LEU A 163 -13.20 7.47 16.25
CA LEU A 163 -13.91 6.33 15.69
C LEU A 163 -15.10 5.94 16.56
N THR A 164 -14.90 5.91 17.89
CA THR A 164 -15.97 5.71 18.88
C THR A 164 -15.55 6.28 20.24
N SER A 165 -16.43 6.21 21.24
CA SER A 165 -16.09 6.59 22.61
C SER A 165 -14.96 5.71 23.15
N GLY A 166 -13.85 6.34 23.55
CA GLY A 166 -12.65 5.61 23.99
C GLY A 166 -11.81 5.02 22.86
N CYS A 167 -12.09 5.34 21.59
CA CYS A 167 -11.28 4.90 20.45
C CYS A 167 -11.02 6.04 19.45
N VAL A 168 -9.76 6.32 19.18
CA VAL A 168 -9.34 7.39 18.27
C VAL A 168 -8.20 6.91 17.37
N ILE A 169 -8.02 7.60 16.25
CA ILE A 169 -6.91 7.36 15.34
C ILE A 169 -6.23 8.68 15.01
N ILE A 170 -4.89 8.68 14.97
CA ILE A 170 -4.08 9.87 14.63
C ILE A 170 -2.95 9.50 13.67
N PRO A 171 -2.45 10.44 12.84
CA PRO A 171 -1.25 10.23 12.06
C PRO A 171 -0.09 9.80 12.96
N PHE A 172 0.66 8.77 12.55
CA PHE A 172 1.74 8.19 13.37
C PHE A 172 2.81 9.23 13.75
N ALA A 173 3.07 10.19 12.87
CA ALA A 173 4.02 11.29 13.11
C ALA A 173 3.66 12.14 14.34
N ARG A 174 2.39 12.18 14.74
CA ARG A 174 1.88 12.99 15.86
C ARG A 174 1.70 12.18 17.16
N LYS A 175 2.19 10.93 17.21
CA LYS A 175 1.96 10.00 18.33
C LYS A 175 2.47 10.52 19.68
N ALA A 176 3.66 11.13 19.70
CA ALA A 176 4.31 11.56 20.93
C ALA A 176 3.48 12.63 21.67
N GLU A 177 2.85 13.54 20.93
CA GLU A 177 1.99 14.58 21.51
C GLU A 177 0.73 13.98 22.17
N LEU A 178 0.15 12.93 21.57
CA LEU A 178 -1.02 12.27 22.14
C LEU A 178 -0.65 11.43 23.37
N GLU A 179 0.41 10.63 23.28
CA GLU A 179 0.90 9.78 24.38
C GLU A 179 1.25 10.64 25.60
N ALA A 180 1.98 11.75 25.42
CA ALA A 180 2.28 12.70 26.49
C ALA A 180 1.01 13.30 27.14
N PHE A 181 -0.03 13.59 26.35
CA PHE A 181 -1.30 14.07 26.88
C PHE A 181 -2.05 13.01 27.68
N PHE A 182 -2.04 11.75 27.22
CA PHE A 182 -2.64 10.62 27.94
C PHE A 182 -1.92 10.34 29.26
N ASP A 183 -0.59 10.32 29.24
CA ASP A 183 0.24 10.12 30.43
C ASP A 183 0.00 11.21 31.47
N LYS A 184 0.06 12.48 31.05
CA LYS A 184 -0.23 13.64 31.92
C LYS A 184 -1.66 13.60 32.49
N SER A 185 -2.60 13.02 31.75
CA SER A 185 -3.99 12.90 32.16
C SER A 185 -4.24 11.68 33.08
N GLY A 186 -3.27 10.76 33.17
CA GLY A 186 -3.40 9.49 33.88
C GLY A 186 -4.38 8.54 33.21
N ILE A 187 -4.35 8.48 31.87
CA ILE A 187 -5.21 7.62 31.07
C ILE A 187 -4.50 6.32 30.76
N GLU A 188 -5.17 5.20 31.04
CA GLU A 188 -4.75 3.90 30.55
C GLU A 188 -5.18 3.71 29.10
N TYR A 189 -4.25 3.32 28.23
CA TYR A 189 -4.51 3.08 26.83
C TYR A 189 -3.74 1.88 26.26
N LYS A 190 -4.27 1.35 25.17
CA LYS A 190 -3.60 0.40 24.27
C LYS A 190 -3.53 1.02 22.89
N SER A 191 -2.48 0.71 22.14
CA SER A 191 -2.28 1.24 20.79
C SER A 191 -1.97 0.15 19.77
N LYS A 192 -2.42 0.33 18.53
CA LYS A 192 -2.04 -0.49 17.37
C LYS A 192 -1.61 0.39 16.20
N ASN A 193 -0.62 -0.07 15.43
CA ASN A 193 -0.28 0.56 14.15
C ASN A 193 -1.30 0.16 13.11
N VAL A 194 -1.75 1.12 12.30
CA VAL A 194 -2.68 0.92 11.20
C VAL A 194 -2.14 1.68 10.00
N TRP A 195 -2.27 1.11 8.81
CA TRP A 195 -1.91 1.77 7.56
C TRP A 195 -3.21 2.02 6.79
N ILE A 196 -3.53 3.30 6.54
CA ILE A 196 -4.77 3.76 5.88
C ILE A 196 -4.42 4.68 4.73
#